data_AF-A0A820FJ51-F1
#
_entry.id   AF-A0A820FJ51-F1
#
_cell.length_a   1.000
_cell.length_b   1.000
_cell.length_c   1.000
_cell.angle_alpha   90.00
_cell.angle_beta   90.00
_cell.angle_gamma   90.00
#
_symmetry.space_group_name_H-M   'P 1'
#
loop_
_entity.id
_entity.type
_entity.pdbx_description
1 polymer ?
#
loop_
_entity_poly.entity_id
_entity_poly.type
_entity_poly.pdbx_seq_one_letter_code
_entity_poly.pdbx_strand_id
1 'polypeptide(L)'
;SGSSTNLVLAINLARLYGTTNYTKYRYRIRFCWWAAEEIGLVGAIHHVQQAQNSSTLSENKLSNYLINLNYDMLGSPNYFFGIYNGSSAKPGTPLQALNGSIRISEVFRDWFNLQNLPWDYTDFSGRNADETKSVEQRDRYESKLGEGHGGLAGAKVDPCYHLDCDTIKNIDKFGYFKMSQAAAYMLEYLGRKNDLVNYLYPNGRSSQIQLSDDYFPNSDYFRES
;
A
#
# COMPACT_ATOMS: atom_id res chain seq x y z
N SER A 1 6.78 10.97 -0.93
CA SER A 1 5.84 10.76 -2.05
C SER A 1 4.52 10.09 -1.61
N GLY A 2 4.54 9.03 -0.80
CA GLY A 2 3.30 8.36 -0.34
C GLY A 2 2.32 9.28 0.39
N SER A 3 2.81 10.11 1.32
CA SER A 3 2.00 11.09 2.05
C SER A 3 1.28 12.11 1.15
N SER A 4 1.92 12.54 0.05
CA SER A 4 1.30 13.46 -0.91
C SER A 4 0.27 12.76 -1.77
N THR A 5 0.50 11.50 -2.18
CA THR A 5 -0.51 10.67 -2.85
C THR A 5 -1.75 10.52 -1.97
N ASN A 6 -1.59 10.15 -0.69
CA ASN A 6 -2.71 10.07 0.26
C ASN A 6 -3.53 11.36 0.35
N LEU A 7 -2.86 12.52 0.40
CA LEU A 7 -3.52 13.81 0.46
C LEU A 7 -4.32 14.10 -0.83
N VAL A 8 -3.72 13.83 -1.99
CA VAL A 8 -4.37 14.03 -3.29
C VAL A 8 -5.59 13.11 -3.42
N LEU A 9 -5.52 11.86 -2.98
CA LEU A 9 -6.67 10.95 -2.96
C LEU A 9 -7.80 11.49 -2.07
N ALA A 10 -7.48 11.94 -0.86
CA ALA A 10 -8.46 12.48 0.07
C ALA A 10 -9.17 13.73 -0.49
N ILE A 11 -8.42 14.67 -1.06
CA ILE A 11 -8.96 15.89 -1.65
C ILE A 11 -9.87 15.56 -2.84
N ASN A 12 -9.43 14.68 -3.75
CA ASN A 12 -10.23 14.34 -4.92
C ASN A 12 -11.49 13.56 -4.54
N LEU A 13 -11.41 12.64 -3.58
CA LEU A 13 -12.60 11.93 -3.08
C LEU A 13 -13.60 12.91 -2.45
N ALA A 14 -13.13 13.85 -1.64
CA ALA A 14 -13.98 14.88 -1.03
C ALA A 14 -14.68 15.75 -2.10
N ARG A 15 -13.95 16.15 -3.15
CA ARG A 15 -14.53 16.89 -4.28
C ARG A 15 -15.61 16.09 -5.00
N LEU A 16 -15.34 14.81 -5.30
CA LEU A 16 -16.30 13.91 -5.93
C LEU A 16 -17.56 13.76 -5.08
N TYR A 17 -17.40 13.56 -3.77
CA TYR A 17 -18.51 13.42 -2.81
C TYR A 17 -19.32 14.71 -2.61
N GLY A 18 -18.77 15.86 -3.01
CA GLY A 18 -19.48 17.14 -3.06
C GLY A 18 -20.38 17.31 -4.29
N THR A 19 -20.29 16.41 -5.28
CA THR A 19 -21.16 16.42 -6.47
C THR A 19 -22.40 15.55 -6.27
N THR A 20 -23.44 15.79 -7.07
CA THR A 20 -24.68 14.99 -7.04
C THR A 20 -24.59 13.70 -7.85
N ASN A 21 -23.67 13.62 -8.82
CA ASN A 21 -23.60 12.51 -9.77
C ASN A 21 -22.65 11.41 -9.33
N TYR A 22 -21.98 11.58 -8.19
CA TYR A 22 -21.05 10.60 -7.66
C TYR A 22 -21.65 9.90 -6.44
N THR A 23 -21.98 8.61 -6.60
CA THR A 23 -22.47 7.79 -5.49
C THR A 23 -21.36 7.58 -4.45
N LYS A 24 -21.62 7.98 -3.21
CA LYS A 24 -20.72 7.77 -2.08
C LYS A 24 -20.51 6.27 -1.83
N TYR A 25 -19.32 5.90 -1.36
CA TYR A 25 -19.01 4.52 -1.04
C TYR A 25 -19.83 4.02 0.15
N ARG A 26 -20.14 2.72 0.12
CA ARG A 26 -20.83 2.05 1.23
C ARG A 26 -19.95 1.99 2.49
N TYR A 27 -18.66 1.72 2.30
CA TYR A 27 -17.68 1.61 3.37
C TYR A 27 -16.96 2.94 3.58
N ARG A 28 -16.67 3.26 4.84
CA ARG A 28 -15.95 4.50 5.19
C ARG A 28 -14.47 4.36 4.82
N ILE A 29 -13.93 5.42 4.25
CA ILE A 29 -12.50 5.57 3.98
C ILE A 29 -11.90 6.44 5.07
N ARG A 30 -10.78 5.99 5.64
CA ARG A 30 -9.96 6.78 6.57
C ARG A 30 -8.58 6.93 5.97
N PHE A 31 -8.14 8.17 5.84
CA PHE A 31 -6.76 8.49 5.49
C PHE A 31 -5.95 8.67 6.78
N CYS A 32 -4.78 8.04 6.82
CA CYS A 32 -3.88 8.08 7.96
C CYS A 32 -2.49 8.59 7.51
N TRP A 33 -1.86 9.37 8.36
CA TRP A 33 -0.45 9.75 8.26
C TRP A 33 0.22 9.33 9.56
N TRP A 34 1.14 8.38 9.46
CA TRP A 34 1.79 7.79 10.62
C TRP A 34 2.99 8.63 11.05
N ALA A 35 3.03 8.97 12.33
CA ALA A 35 4.20 9.60 12.93
C ALA A 35 5.24 8.55 13.32
N ALA A 36 6.52 8.96 13.31
CA ALA A 36 7.63 8.16 13.85
C ALA A 36 7.73 6.74 13.26
N GLU A 37 7.50 6.63 11.95
CA GLU A 37 7.69 5.39 11.18
C GLU A 37 9.17 4.98 11.20
N GLU A 38 10.06 5.94 10.93
CA GLU A 38 11.50 5.76 10.78
C GLU A 38 12.24 5.28 12.03
N ILE A 39 11.60 5.35 13.20
CA ILE A 39 12.15 4.89 14.47
C ILE A 39 11.43 3.64 15.01
N GLY A 40 10.72 2.92 14.14
CA GLY A 40 10.07 1.66 14.47
C GLY A 40 8.55 1.73 14.52
N LEU A 41 7.91 2.35 13.52
CA LEU A 41 6.45 2.29 13.29
C LEU A 41 5.59 2.82 14.45
N VAL A 42 6.15 3.68 15.31
CA VAL A 42 5.58 4.00 16.63
C VAL A 42 4.14 4.52 16.54
N GLY A 43 3.86 5.42 15.60
CA GLY A 43 2.52 6.00 15.44
C GLY A 43 1.48 4.97 14.98
N ALA A 44 1.85 4.08 14.05
CA ALA A 44 0.97 3.03 13.56
C ALA A 44 0.71 1.99 14.68
N ILE A 45 1.76 1.52 15.36
CA ILE A 45 1.67 0.60 16.51
C ILE A 45 0.72 1.16 17.57
N HIS A 46 0.93 2.42 17.96
CA HIS A 46 0.08 3.07 18.95
C HIS A 46 -1.39 3.12 18.50
N HIS A 47 -1.67 3.41 17.22
CA HIS A 47 -3.03 3.39 16.69
C HIS A 47 -3.71 2.02 16.84
N VAL A 48 -2.98 0.94 16.55
CA VAL A 48 -3.47 -0.44 16.68
C VAL A 48 -3.79 -0.77 18.12
N GLN A 49 -2.83 -0.52 19.02
CA GLN A 49 -2.98 -0.80 20.45
C GLN A 49 -4.18 -0.03 21.03
N GLN A 50 -4.36 1.24 20.66
CA GLN A 50 -5.52 2.02 21.09
C GLN A 50 -6.84 1.47 20.53
N ALA A 51 -6.85 1.00 19.28
CA ALA A 51 -8.04 0.38 18.69
C ALA A 51 -8.41 -0.95 19.38
N GLN A 52 -7.41 -1.75 19.79
CA GLN A 52 -7.60 -3.00 20.53
C GLN A 52 -8.13 -2.75 21.94
N ASN A 53 -7.51 -1.81 22.66
CA ASN A 53 -7.73 -1.59 24.08
C ASN A 53 -8.84 -0.57 24.38
N SER A 54 -9.54 -0.08 23.36
CA SER A 54 -10.58 0.94 23.50
C SER A 54 -11.78 0.43 24.31
N SER A 55 -11.80 0.75 25.61
CA SER A 55 -12.88 0.44 26.57
C SER A 55 -14.23 1.14 26.33
N THR A 56 -14.30 2.09 25.39
CA THR A 56 -15.52 2.87 25.11
C THR A 56 -16.55 2.15 24.24
N LEU A 57 -16.23 0.98 23.69
CA LEU A 57 -17.15 0.15 22.90
C LEU A 57 -17.09 -1.27 23.46
N SER A 58 -18.22 -1.98 23.43
CA SER A 58 -18.31 -3.41 23.79
C SER A 58 -17.56 -4.34 22.83
N GLU A 59 -16.90 -3.80 21.80
CA GLU A 59 -16.19 -4.54 20.75
C GLU A 59 -14.82 -3.92 20.45
N ASN A 60 -13.85 -4.79 20.13
CA ASN A 60 -12.52 -4.42 19.63
C ASN A 60 -12.64 -3.59 18.34
N LYS A 61 -12.18 -2.33 18.33
CA LYS A 61 -12.33 -1.43 17.17
C LYS A 61 -11.57 -1.92 15.93
N LEU A 62 -10.56 -2.79 16.06
CA LEU A 62 -9.88 -3.38 14.91
C LEU A 62 -10.82 -4.19 14.02
N SER A 63 -11.90 -4.76 14.58
CA SER A 63 -12.92 -5.45 13.78
C SER A 63 -13.62 -4.51 12.79
N ASN A 64 -13.54 -3.19 12.96
CA ASN A 64 -14.12 -2.24 12.01
C ASN A 64 -13.22 -1.94 10.80
N TYR A 65 -11.94 -2.33 10.85
CA TYR A 65 -11.01 -2.15 9.74
C TYR A 65 -11.06 -3.39 8.85
N LEU A 66 -11.30 -3.17 7.54
CA LEU A 66 -11.41 -4.26 6.56
C LEU A 66 -10.12 -4.44 5.75
N ILE A 67 -9.46 -3.33 5.45
CA ILE A 67 -8.26 -3.21 4.62
C ILE A 67 -7.47 -2.03 5.16
N ASN A 68 -6.16 -2.12 5.08
CA ASN A 68 -5.28 -0.98 5.11
C ASN A 68 -4.35 -1.01 3.87
N LEU A 69 -4.24 0.13 3.19
CA LEU A 69 -3.41 0.26 1.99
C LEU A 69 -2.25 1.17 2.35
N ASN A 70 -1.04 0.60 2.38
CA ASN A 70 0.16 1.36 2.65
C ASN A 70 0.77 1.90 1.36
N TYR A 71 1.17 3.17 1.39
CA TYR A 71 1.82 3.85 0.28
C TYR A 71 3.10 4.49 0.80
N ASP A 72 4.21 3.82 0.54
CA ASP A 72 5.53 4.27 0.95
C ASP A 72 6.48 4.27 -0.25
N MET A 73 7.28 5.33 -0.36
CA MET A 73 8.26 5.51 -1.44
C MET A 73 7.74 5.33 -2.88
N LEU A 74 6.65 6.01 -3.25
CA LEU A 74 6.03 5.90 -4.59
C LEU A 74 6.78 6.60 -5.74
N GLY A 75 7.94 7.20 -5.51
CA GLY A 75 8.52 8.19 -6.43
C GLY A 75 10.01 8.08 -6.66
N SER A 76 10.65 6.97 -6.31
CA SER A 76 12.11 6.84 -6.39
C SER A 76 12.66 7.06 -7.81
N PRO A 77 13.86 7.65 -7.97
CA PRO A 77 14.40 8.00 -9.29
C PRO A 77 14.61 6.81 -10.23
N ASN A 78 15.02 5.65 -9.70
CA ASN A 78 15.19 4.41 -10.47
C ASN A 78 14.04 3.44 -10.16
N TYR A 79 12.82 3.98 -10.12
CA TYR A 79 11.59 3.31 -9.70
C TYR A 79 11.38 1.93 -10.35
N PHE A 80 10.61 1.11 -9.66
CA PHE A 80 9.85 0.04 -10.27
C PHE A 80 8.40 0.14 -9.75
N PHE A 81 7.46 -0.50 -10.44
CA PHE A 81 6.06 -0.52 -10.05
C PHE A 81 5.81 -1.67 -9.08
N GLY A 82 6.17 -1.43 -7.82
CA GLY A 82 6.09 -2.42 -6.75
C GLY A 82 4.68 -2.63 -6.21
N ILE A 83 4.32 -3.89 -6.04
CA ILE A 83 3.09 -4.35 -5.38
C ILE A 83 3.51 -5.24 -4.22
N TYR A 84 3.02 -4.98 -3.01
CA TYR A 84 3.26 -5.92 -1.94
C TYR A 84 2.67 -7.30 -2.27
N ASN A 85 3.44 -8.36 -2.07
CA ASN A 85 2.98 -9.71 -2.36
C ASN A 85 2.13 -10.28 -1.22
N GLY A 86 0.82 -10.14 -1.32
CA GLY A 86 -0.12 -10.68 -0.33
C GLY A 86 0.03 -12.18 -0.04
N SER A 87 0.62 -12.97 -0.93
CA SER A 87 0.88 -14.40 -0.68
C SER A 87 2.12 -14.69 0.18
N SER A 88 3.00 -13.70 0.35
CA SER A 88 4.22 -13.80 1.16
C SER A 88 4.08 -13.10 2.52
N ALA A 89 2.86 -12.95 3.03
CA ALA A 89 2.63 -12.48 4.39
C ALA A 89 3.34 -13.39 5.42
N LYS A 90 3.71 -12.84 6.57
CA LYS A 90 4.52 -13.57 7.56
C LYS A 90 3.82 -14.83 8.08
N PRO A 91 4.59 -15.87 8.49
CA PRO A 91 4.06 -17.00 9.23
C PRO A 91 3.24 -16.55 10.44
N GLY A 92 2.06 -17.15 10.63
CA GLY A 92 1.12 -16.77 11.69
C GLY A 92 0.05 -15.75 11.28
N THR A 93 0.14 -15.16 10.08
CA THR A 93 -0.94 -14.36 9.52
C THR A 93 -2.22 -15.19 9.38
N PRO A 94 -3.38 -14.75 9.91
CA PRO A 94 -4.63 -15.50 9.77
C PRO A 94 -4.99 -15.77 8.32
N LEU A 95 -5.42 -16.99 7.99
CA LEU A 95 -5.76 -17.39 6.62
C LEU A 95 -6.82 -16.46 5.97
N GLN A 96 -7.75 -15.95 6.79
CA GLN A 96 -8.76 -15.00 6.32
C GLN A 96 -8.12 -13.66 5.88
N ALA A 97 -7.09 -13.19 6.59
CA ALA A 97 -6.35 -11.99 6.21
C ALA A 97 -5.51 -12.26 4.94
N LEU A 98 -4.86 -13.42 4.86
CA LEU A 98 -4.07 -13.82 3.69
C LEU A 98 -4.88 -13.79 2.39
N ASN A 99 -6.10 -14.33 2.40
CA ASN A 99 -6.99 -14.32 1.23
C ASN A 99 -7.34 -12.89 0.79
N GLY A 100 -7.57 -11.98 1.73
CA GLY A 100 -7.82 -10.57 1.47
C GLY A 100 -6.59 -9.89 0.84
N SER A 101 -5.42 -10.08 1.44
CA SER A 101 -4.15 -9.50 0.96
C SER A 101 -3.78 -10.01 -0.44
N ILE A 102 -3.98 -11.30 -0.74
CA ILE A 102 -3.80 -11.86 -2.08
C ILE A 102 -4.72 -11.15 -3.08
N ARG A 103 -6.03 -11.04 -2.76
CA ARG A 103 -6.99 -10.36 -3.66
C ARG A 103 -6.62 -8.91 -3.91
N ILE A 104 -6.17 -8.18 -2.89
CA ILE A 104 -5.73 -6.78 -3.04
C ILE A 104 -4.52 -6.70 -3.98
N SER A 105 -3.55 -7.60 -3.80
CA SER A 105 -2.35 -7.66 -4.65
C SER A 105 -2.71 -7.96 -6.11
N GLU A 106 -3.67 -8.84 -6.34
CA GLU A 106 -4.20 -9.16 -7.67
C GLU A 106 -4.90 -7.97 -8.32
N VAL A 107 -5.68 -7.16 -7.57
CA VAL A 107 -6.32 -5.96 -8.13
C VAL A 107 -5.29 -4.93 -8.57
N PHE A 108 -4.22 -4.72 -7.81
CA PHE A 108 -3.09 -3.88 -8.26
C PHE A 108 -2.47 -4.44 -9.54
N ARG A 109 -2.16 -5.74 -9.56
CA ARG A 109 -1.55 -6.43 -10.70
C ARG A 109 -2.41 -6.27 -11.95
N ASP A 110 -3.71 -6.50 -11.82
CA ASP A 110 -4.66 -6.42 -12.91
C ASP A 110 -4.78 -4.98 -13.44
N TRP A 111 -4.66 -3.97 -12.57
CA TRP A 111 -4.57 -2.57 -13.01
C TRP A 111 -3.32 -2.32 -13.85
N PHE A 112 -2.13 -2.72 -13.40
CA PHE A 112 -0.90 -2.55 -14.20
C PHE A 112 -0.98 -3.30 -15.52
N ASN A 113 -1.51 -4.52 -15.52
CA ASN A 113 -1.74 -5.29 -16.75
C ASN A 113 -2.70 -4.57 -17.70
N LEU A 114 -3.82 -4.04 -17.20
CA LEU A 114 -4.79 -3.28 -17.98
C LEU A 114 -4.18 -2.02 -18.60
N GLN A 115 -3.26 -1.36 -17.88
CA GLN A 115 -2.53 -0.20 -18.37
C GLN A 115 -1.33 -0.56 -19.27
N ASN A 116 -1.10 -1.85 -19.54
CA ASN A 116 0.09 -2.38 -20.20
C ASN A 116 1.42 -1.93 -19.56
N LEU A 117 1.43 -1.75 -18.25
CA LEU A 117 2.61 -1.38 -17.49
C LEU A 117 3.34 -2.64 -16.97
N PRO A 118 4.66 -2.57 -16.74
CA PRO A 118 5.35 -3.58 -15.95
C PRO A 118 4.91 -3.48 -14.49
N TRP A 119 5.22 -4.51 -13.70
CA TRP A 119 5.08 -4.51 -12.25
C TRP A 119 6.00 -5.56 -11.66
N ASP A 120 6.27 -5.44 -10.36
CA ASP A 120 6.99 -6.43 -9.58
C ASP A 120 6.32 -6.63 -8.23
N TYR A 121 6.44 -7.85 -7.72
CA TYR A 121 6.16 -8.10 -6.32
C TYR A 121 7.32 -7.62 -5.46
N THR A 122 6.98 -7.08 -4.30
CA THR A 122 7.91 -6.72 -3.24
C THR A 122 7.42 -7.27 -1.91
N ASP A 123 8.35 -7.52 -0.99
CA ASP A 123 8.03 -7.94 0.36
C ASP A 123 7.50 -6.76 1.20
N PHE A 124 6.99 -7.09 2.38
CA PHE A 124 6.44 -6.11 3.32
C PHE A 124 7.51 -5.42 4.18
N SER A 125 8.80 -5.63 3.91
CA SER A 125 9.89 -5.11 4.74
C SER A 125 10.05 -3.58 4.64
N GLY A 126 9.55 -2.97 3.56
CA GLY A 126 9.69 -1.54 3.28
C GLY A 126 11.11 -1.12 2.88
N ARG A 127 12.04 -2.06 2.63
CA ARG A 127 13.47 -1.77 2.44
C ARG A 127 13.96 -1.79 0.99
N ASN A 128 13.05 -1.81 0.02
CA ASN A 128 13.42 -2.00 -1.39
C ASN A 128 14.19 -0.81 -2.01
N ALA A 129 14.24 0.33 -1.32
CA ALA A 129 14.96 1.51 -1.77
C ALA A 129 16.46 1.27 -1.98
N ASP A 130 17.05 0.44 -1.12
CA ASP A 130 18.47 0.06 -1.16
C ASP A 130 18.76 -1.07 -2.15
N GLU A 131 17.74 -1.72 -2.70
CA GLU A 131 17.92 -2.79 -3.69
C GLU A 131 18.44 -2.24 -5.00
N THR A 132 19.27 -3.03 -5.68
CA THR A 132 19.79 -2.69 -7.01
C THR A 132 18.90 -3.29 -8.09
N LYS A 133 18.47 -2.45 -9.04
CA LYS A 133 17.69 -2.90 -10.19
C LYS A 133 18.50 -3.88 -11.04
N SER A 134 17.97 -5.06 -11.32
CA SER A 134 18.66 -6.05 -12.16
C SER A 134 18.65 -5.65 -13.64
N VAL A 135 19.55 -6.23 -14.44
CA VAL A 135 19.55 -6.05 -15.90
C VAL A 135 18.22 -6.50 -16.50
N GLU A 136 17.72 -7.66 -16.08
CA GLU A 136 16.44 -8.22 -16.53
C GLU A 136 15.26 -7.31 -16.19
N GLN A 137 15.20 -6.79 -14.95
CA GLN A 137 14.14 -5.88 -14.55
C GLN A 137 14.20 -4.58 -15.36
N ARG A 138 15.40 -4.00 -15.54
CA ARG A 138 15.59 -2.81 -16.39
C ARG A 138 15.12 -3.06 -17.82
N ASP A 139 15.52 -4.16 -18.44
CA ASP A 139 15.14 -4.51 -19.82
C ASP A 139 13.62 -4.75 -19.97
N ARG A 140 12.99 -5.39 -18.98
CA ARG A 140 11.54 -5.59 -18.98
C ARG A 140 10.78 -4.27 -18.85
N TYR A 141 11.29 -3.32 -18.04
CA TYR A 141 10.67 -2.00 -17.94
C TYR A 141 10.90 -1.20 -19.22
N GLU A 142 12.10 -1.20 -19.78
CA GLU A 142 12.41 -0.49 -21.03
C GLU A 142 11.55 -1.02 -22.19
N SER A 143 11.38 -2.33 -22.31
CA SER A 143 10.57 -2.91 -23.39
C SER A 143 9.08 -2.53 -23.33
N LYS A 144 8.54 -2.26 -22.13
CA LYS A 144 7.15 -1.85 -21.95
C LYS A 144 6.94 -0.33 -21.95
N LEU A 145 7.89 0.41 -21.37
CA LEU A 145 7.76 1.85 -21.15
C LEU A 145 8.46 2.69 -22.21
N GLY A 146 9.59 2.20 -22.74
CA GLY A 146 10.44 2.91 -23.69
C GLY A 146 11.04 4.20 -23.13
N GLU A 147 11.69 4.96 -24.01
CA GLU A 147 12.14 6.34 -23.73
C GLU A 147 13.06 6.49 -22.50
N GLY A 148 13.78 5.42 -22.12
CA GLY A 148 14.67 5.42 -20.96
C GLY A 148 13.96 5.20 -19.62
N HIS A 149 12.65 4.91 -19.63
CA HIS A 149 11.87 4.58 -18.43
C HIS A 149 12.17 3.19 -17.85
N GLY A 150 13.08 2.43 -18.46
CA GLY A 150 13.67 1.22 -17.87
C GLY A 150 14.50 1.51 -16.61
N GLY A 151 15.07 2.71 -16.51
CA GLY A 151 16.02 3.07 -15.46
C GLY A 151 17.41 2.47 -15.67
N LEU A 152 18.17 2.35 -14.59
CA LEU A 152 19.58 1.96 -14.61
C LEU A 152 19.79 0.63 -13.88
N ALA A 153 20.27 -0.37 -14.63
CA ALA A 153 20.68 -1.65 -14.04
C ALA A 153 21.92 -1.47 -13.15
N GLY A 154 21.96 -2.18 -12.03
CA GLY A 154 23.04 -2.11 -11.03
C GLY A 154 23.00 -0.88 -10.12
N ALA A 155 22.15 0.12 -10.42
CA ALA A 155 21.92 1.25 -9.54
C ALA A 155 20.82 0.93 -8.51
N LYS A 156 20.91 1.56 -7.33
CA LYS A 156 19.85 1.51 -6.32
C LYS A 156 18.52 1.99 -6.88
N VAL A 157 17.40 1.49 -6.37
CA VAL A 157 16.06 2.01 -6.66
C VAL A 157 15.97 3.49 -6.25
N ASP A 158 16.48 3.81 -5.07
CA ASP A 158 16.60 5.18 -4.58
C ASP A 158 18.02 5.48 -4.05
N PRO A 159 18.87 6.14 -4.86
CA PRO A 159 20.23 6.48 -4.46
C PRO A 159 20.33 7.44 -3.27
N CYS A 160 19.24 8.15 -2.95
CA CYS A 160 19.17 9.15 -1.88
C CYS A 160 18.39 8.67 -0.66
N TYR A 161 18.00 7.40 -0.60
CA TYR A 161 17.26 6.85 0.55
C TYR A 161 17.99 7.12 1.88
N HIS A 162 17.29 7.77 2.82
CA HIS A 162 17.82 8.19 4.13
C HIS A 162 19.06 9.12 4.08
N LEU A 163 19.26 9.81 2.95
CA LEU A 163 20.34 10.79 2.77
C LEU A 163 19.80 12.22 2.67
N ASP A 164 20.68 13.21 2.81
CA ASP A 164 20.38 14.64 2.69
C ASP A 164 19.89 15.05 1.30
N CYS A 165 20.22 14.27 0.27
CA CYS A 165 19.77 14.48 -1.09
C CYS A 165 18.32 14.04 -1.36
N ASP A 166 17.64 13.36 -0.40
CA ASP A 166 16.21 13.05 -0.50
C ASP A 166 15.37 14.33 -0.34
N THR A 167 15.16 14.99 -1.47
CA THR A 167 14.48 16.26 -1.59
C THR A 167 13.39 16.17 -2.66
N ILE A 168 12.64 17.24 -2.90
CA ILE A 168 11.67 17.31 -4.01
C ILE A 168 12.31 17.09 -5.41
N LYS A 169 13.64 17.14 -5.52
CA LYS A 169 14.38 16.84 -6.75
C LYS A 169 14.66 15.34 -6.92
N ASN A 170 14.54 14.55 -5.85
CA ASN A 170 14.76 13.10 -5.83
C ASN A 170 13.48 12.32 -6.18
N ILE A 171 12.71 12.81 -7.16
CA ILE A 171 11.43 12.21 -7.53
C ILE A 171 11.37 11.99 -9.04
N ASP A 172 11.19 10.74 -9.45
CA ASP A 172 10.74 10.46 -10.81
C ASP A 172 9.25 10.75 -10.93
N LYS A 173 8.92 11.75 -11.77
CA LYS A 173 7.54 12.23 -11.91
C LYS A 173 6.66 11.23 -12.65
N PHE A 174 7.20 10.49 -13.61
CA PHE A 174 6.45 9.52 -14.39
C PHE A 174 6.03 8.36 -13.50
N GLY A 175 6.99 7.75 -12.81
CA GLY A 175 6.80 6.66 -11.87
C GLY A 175 5.82 7.05 -10.76
N TYR A 176 6.04 8.21 -10.13
CA TYR A 176 5.16 8.77 -9.10
C TYR A 176 3.72 8.95 -9.58
N PHE A 177 3.53 9.48 -10.80
CA PHE A 177 2.20 9.67 -11.36
C PHE A 177 1.49 8.34 -11.59
N LYS A 178 2.17 7.34 -12.16
CA LYS A 178 1.59 6.00 -12.39
C LYS A 178 1.22 5.30 -11.08
N MET A 179 2.09 5.32 -10.08
CA MET A 179 1.78 4.75 -8.76
C MET A 179 0.61 5.48 -8.08
N SER A 180 0.50 6.80 -8.24
CA SER A 180 -0.64 7.57 -7.73
C SER A 180 -1.95 7.23 -8.44
N GLN A 181 -1.91 6.93 -9.75
CA GLN A 181 -3.08 6.44 -10.48
C GLN A 181 -3.49 5.02 -10.03
N ALA A 182 -2.52 4.15 -9.77
CA ALA A 182 -2.77 2.82 -9.19
C ALA A 182 -3.49 2.95 -7.84
N ALA A 183 -2.98 3.81 -6.95
CA ALA A 183 -3.58 4.07 -5.65
C ALA A 183 -5.02 4.61 -5.76
N ALA A 184 -5.26 5.54 -6.70
CA ALA A 184 -6.62 6.05 -6.97
C ALA A 184 -7.56 4.96 -7.50
N TYR A 185 -7.07 4.11 -8.39
CA TYR A 185 -7.84 2.98 -8.91
C TYR A 185 -8.23 2.01 -7.80
N MET A 186 -7.31 1.66 -6.90
CA MET A 186 -7.61 0.77 -5.77
C MET A 186 -8.70 1.34 -4.87
N LEU A 187 -8.62 2.63 -4.56
CA LEU A 187 -9.61 3.32 -3.75
C LEU A 187 -11.00 3.28 -4.40
N GLU A 188 -11.08 3.56 -5.71
CA GLU A 188 -12.34 3.47 -6.46
C GLU A 188 -12.86 2.03 -6.54
N TYR A 189 -12.01 1.10 -6.97
CA TYR A 189 -12.37 -0.29 -7.20
C TYR A 189 -12.92 -0.96 -5.93
N LEU A 190 -12.22 -0.78 -4.80
CA LEU A 190 -12.63 -1.35 -3.51
C LEU A 190 -13.79 -0.56 -2.90
N GLY A 191 -13.79 0.77 -3.02
CA GLY A 191 -14.86 1.63 -2.51
C GLY A 191 -16.21 1.39 -3.17
N ARG A 192 -16.21 0.92 -4.42
CA ARG A 192 -17.42 0.57 -5.20
C ARG A 192 -17.94 -0.85 -4.95
N LYS A 193 -17.24 -1.68 -4.16
CA LYS A 193 -17.74 -3.03 -3.85
C LYS A 193 -19.00 -2.94 -2.98
N ASN A 194 -20.10 -3.49 -3.48
CA ASN A 194 -21.35 -3.56 -2.73
C ASN A 194 -21.23 -4.41 -1.45
N ASP A 195 -20.47 -5.51 -1.53
CA ASP A 195 -20.15 -6.38 -0.40
C ASP A 195 -18.64 -6.61 -0.33
N LEU A 196 -17.93 -5.61 0.20
CA LEU A 196 -16.48 -5.65 0.36
C LEU A 196 -16.05 -6.69 1.40
N VAL A 197 -16.89 -6.96 2.40
CA VAL A 197 -16.58 -7.93 3.46
C VAL A 197 -16.52 -9.33 2.87
N ASN A 198 -17.56 -9.77 2.17
CA ASN A 198 -17.56 -11.08 1.52
C ASN A 198 -16.52 -11.15 0.38
N TYR A 199 -16.26 -10.03 -0.29
CA TYR A 199 -15.21 -9.96 -1.31
C TYR A 199 -13.81 -10.17 -0.73
N LEU A 200 -13.50 -9.73 0.49
CA LEU A 200 -12.17 -9.96 1.09
C LEU A 200 -12.12 -11.24 1.92
N TYR A 201 -13.25 -11.56 2.56
CA TYR A 201 -13.38 -12.60 3.57
C TYR A 201 -14.54 -13.55 3.22
N PRO A 202 -14.46 -14.28 2.08
CA PRO A 202 -15.57 -15.11 1.59
C PRO A 202 -15.95 -16.25 2.55
N ASN A 203 -15.03 -16.64 3.44
CA ASN A 203 -15.24 -17.67 4.46
C ASN A 203 -15.43 -17.07 5.87
N GLY A 204 -15.81 -15.80 5.96
CA GLY A 204 -15.90 -15.04 7.21
C GLY A 204 -14.56 -14.51 7.70
N ARG A 205 -14.62 -13.69 8.75
CA ARG A 205 -13.45 -13.08 9.40
C ARG A 205 -13.06 -13.86 10.65
N SER A 206 -11.76 -13.89 10.96
CA SER A 206 -11.32 -14.44 12.25
C SER A 206 -11.92 -13.63 13.40
N SER A 207 -12.49 -14.31 14.40
CA SER A 207 -12.93 -13.72 15.66
C SER A 207 -11.75 -13.42 16.61
N GLN A 208 -10.57 -13.97 16.33
CA GLN A 208 -9.36 -13.76 17.09
C GLN A 208 -8.41 -12.86 16.29
N ILE A 209 -8.41 -11.56 16.62
CA ILE A 209 -7.30 -10.67 16.30
C ILE A 209 -6.29 -10.83 17.44
N GLN A 210 -5.61 -11.98 17.49
CA GLN A 210 -4.48 -12.18 18.40
C GLN A 210 -3.23 -11.59 17.75
N LEU A 211 -2.94 -10.33 18.04
CA LEU A 211 -1.57 -9.84 17.92
C LEU A 211 -0.87 -10.30 19.20
N SER A 212 -0.04 -11.35 19.12
CA SER A 212 0.82 -11.73 20.25
C SER A 212 1.84 -10.62 20.51
N ASP A 213 2.35 -10.51 21.73
CA ASP A 213 3.39 -9.51 22.08
C ASP A 213 4.67 -9.68 21.23
N ASP A 214 4.93 -10.89 20.70
CA ASP A 214 6.00 -11.20 19.73
C ASP A 214 5.75 -10.61 18.32
N TYR A 215 4.57 -10.07 18.04
CA TYR A 215 4.23 -9.41 16.77
C TYR A 215 4.70 -7.95 16.72
N PHE A 216 5.18 -7.41 17.84
CA PHE A 216 5.54 -5.99 18.00
C PHE A 216 7.03 -5.61 17.94
N PRO A 217 8.05 -6.50 17.82
CA PRO A 217 9.38 -6.02 17.46
C PRO A 217 9.47 -5.63 15.97
N ASN A 218 8.56 -6.13 15.11
CA ASN A 218 8.54 -5.91 13.65
C ASN A 218 7.10 -5.94 13.08
N SER A 219 6.25 -5.00 13.52
CA SER A 219 4.80 -4.98 13.30
C SER A 219 4.39 -4.67 11.86
N ASP A 220 4.53 -5.65 10.98
CA ASP A 220 4.13 -5.53 9.57
C ASP A 220 2.62 -5.76 9.36
N TYR A 221 1.79 -5.92 10.41
CA TYR A 221 0.33 -6.08 10.24
C TYR A 221 -0.31 -4.92 9.46
N PHE A 222 0.18 -3.69 9.61
CA PHE A 222 -0.25 -2.50 8.84
C PHE A 222 0.55 -2.26 7.56
N ARG A 223 1.54 -3.11 7.26
CA ARG A 223 2.12 -3.21 5.92
C ARG A 223 1.43 -4.34 5.13
N GLU A 224 0.98 -5.40 5.81
CA GLU A 224 0.50 -6.69 5.30
C GLU A 224 -1.02 -6.82 5.13
N SER A 225 -1.82 -5.95 5.73
CA SER A 225 -3.30 -5.96 5.66
C SER A 225 -3.91 -4.63 5.31
#